data_AF-A0A7I4Y8L3-F1
#
_entry.id   AF-A0A7I4Y8L3-F1
#
_cell.length_a   1.000
_cell.length_b   1.000
_cell.length_c   1.000
_cell.angle_alpha   90.00
_cell.angle_beta   90.00
_cell.angle_gamma   90.00
#
_symmetry.space_group_name_H-M   'P 1'
#
loop_
_entity.id
_entity.type
_entity.pdbx_description
1 polymer ?
#
loop_
_entity_poly.entity_id
_entity_poly.type
_entity_poly.pdbx_seq_one_letter_code
_entity_poly.pdbx_strand_id
1 'polypeptide(L)'
;MLLLLLFIFQITSNSWTNADLRPPPIGSQIVSDKLNRTGIYGVKIKEILKILDNSTAGSEEQKNRLKAYTASMSNVKVKQATQKIFDEMQNVQNFTWMVLNRTDEELSPVLGDIMIQVQEVIDRTCKDLKGNYTVCLPAAMRNVASQMISYVGRNKTKIAFDRLLEWESGQKAGIEQMRKFFA
;
A
#
# COMPACT_ATOMS: atom_id res chain seq x y z
N MET A 1 -8.22 -13.96 -34.59
CA MET A 1 -8.56 -13.66 -33.18
C MET A 1 -8.27 -14.89 -32.32
N LEU A 2 -6.99 -15.20 -32.07
CA LEU A 2 -6.58 -16.48 -31.49
C LEU A 2 -5.36 -16.30 -30.56
N LEU A 3 -5.44 -15.31 -29.66
CA LEU A 3 -4.31 -14.91 -28.80
C LEU A 3 -4.75 -14.37 -27.43
N LEU A 4 -5.76 -14.99 -26.80
CA LEU A 4 -6.27 -14.53 -25.50
C LEU A 4 -6.76 -15.66 -24.55
N LEU A 5 -6.27 -16.89 -24.73
CA LEU A 5 -6.76 -18.06 -23.95
C LEU A 5 -5.67 -19.04 -23.47
N LEU A 6 -4.43 -18.59 -23.23
CA LEU A 6 -3.40 -19.46 -22.67
C LEU A 6 -2.59 -18.74 -21.60
N PHE A 7 -3.02 -18.85 -20.34
CA PHE A 7 -2.14 -18.96 -19.17
C PHE A 7 -2.95 -19.54 -18.00
N ILE A 8 -3.12 -20.85 -18.02
CA ILE A 8 -3.51 -21.64 -16.84
C ILE A 8 -2.53 -22.82 -16.77
N PHE A 9 -1.85 -22.91 -15.62
CA PHE A 9 -1.12 -24.05 -15.05
C PHE A 9 0.31 -24.38 -15.51
N GLN A 10 1.27 -23.93 -14.69
CA GLN A 10 2.33 -24.82 -14.19
C GLN A 10 2.31 -24.70 -12.65
N ILE A 11 1.70 -25.68 -11.98
CA ILE A 11 1.88 -25.93 -10.56
C ILE A 11 3.15 -26.76 -10.40
N THR A 12 4.15 -26.21 -9.74
CA THR A 12 5.14 -27.00 -9.01
C THR A 12 4.99 -26.68 -7.53
N SER A 13 4.59 -27.70 -6.80
CA SER A 13 4.43 -27.82 -5.36
C SER A 13 5.48 -27.10 -4.50
N ASN A 14 5.01 -26.23 -3.61
CA ASN A 14 5.48 -26.06 -2.22
C ASN A 14 4.62 -25.00 -1.52
N SER A 15 3.52 -25.37 -0.85
CA SER A 15 2.80 -24.58 0.17
C SER A 15 2.66 -23.05 -0.08
N TRP A 16 1.60 -22.62 -0.79
CA TRP A 16 1.24 -21.20 -0.92
C TRP A 16 -0.25 -21.03 -0.60
N THR A 17 -0.64 -21.09 0.67
CA THR A 17 -2.04 -20.84 1.07
C THR A 17 -2.29 -19.44 1.61
N ASN A 18 -1.30 -18.55 1.68
CA ASN A 18 -1.50 -17.17 2.11
C ASN A 18 -0.91 -16.23 1.06
N ALA A 19 -1.75 -15.45 0.39
CA ALA A 19 -1.27 -14.30 -0.34
C ALA A 19 -0.81 -13.27 0.70
N ASP A 20 0.49 -13.09 0.83
CA ASP A 20 1.06 -12.19 1.83
C ASP A 20 0.86 -10.75 1.36
N LEU A 21 -0.35 -10.19 1.61
CA LEU A 21 -0.70 -8.85 1.19
C LEU A 21 0.20 -7.83 1.88
N ARG A 22 0.85 -6.98 1.10
CA ARG A 22 1.83 -6.01 1.59
C ARG A 22 1.49 -4.59 1.16
N PRO A 23 1.75 -3.58 2.01
CA PRO A 23 1.55 -2.20 1.62
C PRO A 23 2.40 -1.86 0.39
N PRO A 24 1.81 -1.25 -0.65
CA PRO A 24 2.58 -0.70 -1.76
C PRO A 24 3.52 0.42 -1.27
N PRO A 25 4.50 0.88 -2.05
CA PRO A 25 5.30 2.04 -1.65
C PRO A 25 4.48 3.34 -1.70
N ILE A 26 4.77 4.27 -0.78
CA ILE A 26 4.24 5.64 -0.86
C ILE A 26 5.01 6.39 -1.95
N GLY A 27 4.30 7.16 -2.78
CA GLY A 27 4.91 7.90 -3.88
C GLY A 27 5.88 8.97 -3.41
N SER A 28 7.03 9.06 -4.09
CA SER A 28 8.10 10.02 -3.79
C SER A 28 7.63 11.47 -3.81
N GLN A 29 6.74 11.82 -4.75
CA GLN A 29 6.16 13.17 -4.84
C GLN A 29 5.42 13.60 -3.58
N ILE A 30 4.65 12.69 -2.95
CA ILE A 30 3.86 12.99 -1.75
C ILE A 30 4.78 13.38 -0.60
N VAL A 31 5.86 12.61 -0.41
CA VAL A 31 6.87 12.88 0.61
C VAL A 31 7.66 14.14 0.26
N SER A 32 7.97 14.36 -1.02
CA SER A 32 8.63 15.58 -1.52
C SER A 32 7.87 16.83 -1.15
N ASP A 33 6.55 16.85 -1.40
CA ASP A 33 5.71 18.02 -1.17
C ASP A 33 5.64 18.36 0.32
N LYS A 34 5.61 17.34 1.20
CA LYS A 34 5.70 17.55 2.65
C LYS A 34 7.06 18.09 3.08
N LEU A 35 8.15 17.55 2.56
CA LEU A 35 9.50 18.02 2.89
C LEU A 35 9.72 19.45 2.41
N ASN A 36 9.24 19.81 1.23
CA ASN A 36 9.29 21.17 0.71
C ASN A 36 8.62 22.19 1.66
N ARG A 37 7.51 21.81 2.31
CA ARG A 37 6.82 22.66 3.30
C ARG A 37 7.60 22.89 4.60
N THR A 38 8.66 22.11 4.85
CA THR A 38 9.50 22.25 6.06
C THR A 38 10.71 23.16 5.87
N GLY A 39 10.91 23.72 4.67
CA GLY A 39 12.04 24.61 4.37
C GLY A 39 13.39 23.89 4.23
N ILE A 40 13.38 22.58 3.97
CA ILE A 40 14.59 21.77 3.78
C ILE A 40 15.25 22.13 2.43
N TYR A 41 16.56 22.36 2.44
CA TYR A 41 17.36 22.63 1.23
C TYR A 41 17.27 21.48 0.21
N GLY A 42 17.08 21.82 -1.08
CA GLY A 42 16.84 20.86 -2.17
C GLY A 42 17.88 19.74 -2.33
N VAL A 43 19.13 19.92 -1.88
CA VAL A 43 20.16 18.86 -1.91
C VAL A 43 19.79 17.67 -1.01
N LYS A 44 19.18 17.92 0.16
CA LYS A 44 18.73 16.85 1.08
C LYS A 44 17.47 16.15 0.57
N ILE A 45 16.59 16.90 -0.08
CA ILE A 45 15.37 16.35 -0.70
C ILE A 45 15.73 15.38 -1.82
N LYS A 46 16.74 15.69 -2.65
CA LYS A 46 17.19 14.79 -3.73
C LYS A 46 17.62 13.41 -3.23
N GLU A 47 18.33 13.32 -2.10
CA GLU A 47 18.72 12.03 -1.51
C GLU A 47 17.52 11.25 -0.98
N ILE A 48 16.51 11.93 -0.42
CA ILE A 48 15.26 11.29 -0.02
C ILE A 48 14.51 10.77 -1.25
N LEU A 49 14.42 11.57 -2.31
CA LEU A 49 13.77 11.14 -3.56
C LEU A 49 14.45 9.91 -4.16
N LYS A 50 15.79 9.82 -4.13
CA LYS A 50 16.48 8.59 -4.57
C LYS A 50 16.10 7.36 -3.76
N ILE A 51 15.89 7.50 -2.45
CA ILE A 51 15.44 6.40 -1.58
C ILE A 51 14.02 5.96 -1.97
N LEU A 52 13.16 6.91 -2.31
CA LEU A 52 11.74 6.68 -2.61
C LEU A 52 11.50 6.23 -4.06
N ASP A 53 12.29 6.74 -5.01
CA ASP A 53 12.21 6.45 -6.45
C ASP A 53 12.94 5.16 -6.83
N ASN A 54 13.65 4.52 -5.89
CA ASN A 54 14.26 3.21 -6.14
C ASN A 54 13.15 2.16 -6.30
N SER A 55 12.63 2.07 -7.53
CA SER A 55 11.41 1.36 -7.93
C SER A 55 11.39 -0.15 -7.66
N THR A 56 12.49 -0.72 -7.18
CA THR A 56 12.60 -2.12 -6.74
C THR A 56 12.50 -2.30 -5.22
N ALA A 57 12.56 -1.22 -4.45
CA ALA A 57 12.49 -1.28 -2.99
C ALA A 57 11.03 -1.46 -2.53
N GLY A 58 10.75 -2.56 -1.85
CA GLY A 58 9.48 -2.76 -1.15
C GLY A 58 9.29 -1.75 0.00
N SER A 59 8.08 -1.64 0.52
CA SER A 59 7.74 -0.71 1.63
C SER A 59 8.66 -0.85 2.86
N GLU A 60 9.10 -2.07 3.19
CA GLU A 60 10.03 -2.31 4.30
C GLU A 60 11.46 -1.82 4.00
N GLU A 61 11.94 -1.96 2.77
CA GLU A 61 13.25 -1.43 2.37
C GLU A 61 13.22 0.10 2.33
N GLN A 62 12.13 0.68 1.82
CA GLN A 62 11.90 2.12 1.84
C GLN A 62 11.99 2.67 3.28
N LYS A 63 11.29 2.03 4.23
CA LYS A 63 11.35 2.36 5.67
C LYS A 63 12.76 2.29 6.25
N ASN A 64 13.50 1.21 6.01
CA ASN A 64 14.85 1.04 6.56
C ASN A 64 15.83 2.09 6.03
N ARG A 65 15.77 2.40 4.73
CA ARG A 65 16.63 3.44 4.11
C ARG A 65 16.32 4.84 4.64
N LEU A 66 15.03 5.18 4.82
CA LEU A 66 14.63 6.47 5.39
C LEU A 66 15.11 6.65 6.84
N LYS A 67 15.03 5.58 7.64
CA LYS A 67 15.54 5.57 9.02
C LYS A 67 17.05 5.82 9.07
N ALA A 68 17.81 5.14 8.22
CA ALA A 68 19.26 5.33 8.12
C ALA A 68 19.64 6.76 7.71
N TYR A 69 18.95 7.31 6.71
CA TYR A 69 19.19 8.67 6.21
C TYR A 69 18.89 9.75 7.26
N THR A 70 17.81 9.58 8.04
CA THR A 70 17.47 10.53 9.12
C THR A 70 18.51 10.50 10.24
N ALA A 71 19.02 9.32 10.56
CA ALA A 71 20.07 9.17 11.56
C ALA A 71 21.37 9.91 11.16
N SER A 72 21.71 9.93 9.87
CA SER A 72 22.93 10.59 9.36
C SER A 72 22.83 12.12 9.26
N MET A 73 21.68 12.73 9.56
CA MET A 73 21.52 14.18 9.50
C MET A 73 22.19 14.90 10.68
N SER A 74 23.02 15.91 10.38
CA SER A 74 23.74 16.71 11.38
C SER A 74 22.93 17.90 11.96
N ASN A 75 22.02 18.50 11.17
CA ASN A 75 21.22 19.64 11.62
C ASN A 75 19.99 19.16 12.42
N VAL A 76 19.93 19.52 13.71
CA VAL A 76 18.90 19.05 14.65
C VAL A 76 17.48 19.43 14.22
N LYS A 77 17.24 20.67 13.79
CA LYS A 77 15.89 21.12 13.39
C LYS A 77 15.41 20.38 12.14
N VAL A 78 16.29 20.24 11.14
CA VAL A 78 15.99 19.49 9.91
C VAL A 78 15.77 18.01 10.22
N LYS A 79 16.58 17.43 11.12
CA LYS A 79 16.43 16.05 11.56
C LYS A 79 15.08 15.83 12.24
N GLN A 80 14.67 16.70 13.15
CA GLN A 80 13.38 16.62 13.83
C GLN A 80 12.20 16.73 12.86
N ALA A 81 12.24 17.71 11.94
CA ALA A 81 11.19 17.88 10.93
C ALA A 81 11.08 16.67 9.98
N THR A 82 12.23 16.14 9.54
CA THR A 82 12.29 14.95 8.67
C THR A 82 11.79 13.70 9.41
N GLN A 83 12.26 13.49 10.65
CA GLN A 83 11.82 12.36 11.48
C GLN A 83 10.31 12.37 11.67
N LYS A 84 9.71 13.54 11.94
CA LYS A 84 8.26 13.66 12.07
C LYS A 84 7.52 13.19 10.81
N ILE A 85 7.96 13.61 9.62
CA ILE A 85 7.36 13.17 8.35
C ILE A 85 7.49 11.65 8.17
N PHE A 86 8.63 11.09 8.55
CA PHE A 86 8.87 9.64 8.42
C PHE A 86 8.09 8.83 9.44
N ASP A 87 7.91 9.33 10.66
CA ASP A 87 7.06 8.71 11.68
C ASP A 87 5.60 8.70 11.22
N GLU A 88 5.12 9.82 10.66
CA GLU A 88 3.79 9.90 10.05
C GLU A 88 3.63 8.91 8.88
N MET A 89 4.63 8.82 8.01
CA MET A 89 4.67 7.86 6.89
C MET A 89 4.63 6.41 7.40
N GLN A 90 5.40 6.08 8.43
CA GLN A 90 5.43 4.75 9.02
C GLN A 90 4.10 4.39 9.68
N ASN A 91 3.45 5.34 10.36
CA ASN A 91 2.11 5.13 10.93
C ASN A 91 1.08 4.79 9.84
N VAL A 92 1.14 5.47 8.69
CA VAL A 92 0.29 5.16 7.54
C VAL A 92 0.57 3.78 6.95
N GLN A 93 1.85 3.40 6.80
CA GLN A 93 2.22 2.06 6.33
C GLN A 93 1.78 0.96 7.29
N ASN A 94 1.95 1.15 8.60
CA ASN A 94 1.50 0.21 9.62
C ASN A 94 -0.03 0.04 9.61
N PHE A 95 -0.77 1.15 9.51
CA PHE A 95 -2.22 1.10 9.38
C PHE A 95 -2.65 0.36 8.11
N THR A 96 -1.97 0.61 6.99
CA THR A 96 -2.24 -0.10 5.72
C THR A 96 -1.97 -1.58 5.85
N TRP A 97 -0.92 -1.98 6.57
CA TRP A 97 -0.65 -3.38 6.86
C TRP A 97 -1.82 -4.05 7.59
N MET A 98 -2.36 -3.38 8.61
CA MET A 98 -3.53 -3.88 9.34
C MET A 98 -4.75 -4.04 8.43
N VAL A 99 -5.01 -3.07 7.54
CA VAL A 99 -6.11 -3.15 6.56
C VAL A 99 -5.91 -4.33 5.61
N LEU A 100 -4.68 -4.55 5.13
CA LEU A 100 -4.36 -5.63 4.21
C LEU A 100 -4.43 -7.01 4.87
N ASN A 101 -3.96 -7.15 6.10
CA ASN A 101 -4.16 -8.38 6.89
C ASN A 101 -5.65 -8.69 7.03
N ARG A 102 -6.46 -7.67 7.36
CA ARG A 102 -7.91 -7.86 7.47
C ARG A 102 -8.55 -8.24 6.13
N THR A 103 -8.06 -7.66 5.04
CA THR A 103 -8.49 -8.00 3.67
C THR A 103 -8.17 -9.47 3.36
N ASP A 104 -6.99 -9.95 3.73
CA ASP A 104 -6.61 -11.35 3.59
C ASP A 104 -7.53 -12.27 4.41
N GLU A 105 -7.76 -11.96 5.70
CA GLU A 105 -8.65 -12.74 6.57
C GLU A 105 -10.07 -12.92 6.01
N GLU A 106 -10.65 -11.86 5.41
CA GLU A 106 -12.02 -11.90 4.90
C GLU A 106 -12.13 -12.44 3.48
N LEU A 107 -11.13 -12.17 2.62
CA LEU A 107 -11.19 -12.55 1.21
C LEU A 107 -10.59 -13.93 0.93
N SER A 108 -9.55 -14.36 1.65
CA SER A 108 -8.89 -15.65 1.42
C SER A 108 -9.83 -16.85 1.52
N PRO A 109 -10.76 -16.95 2.50
CA PRO A 109 -11.73 -18.05 2.55
C PRO A 109 -12.67 -18.12 1.34
N VAL A 110 -12.87 -16.99 0.65
CA VAL A 110 -13.80 -16.88 -0.48
C VAL A 110 -13.05 -17.06 -1.81
N LEU A 111 -11.83 -16.54 -1.92
CA LEU A 111 -11.05 -16.51 -3.16
C LEU A 111 -10.06 -17.66 -3.32
N GLY A 112 -9.59 -18.26 -2.22
CA GLY A 112 -8.54 -19.27 -2.26
C GLY A 112 -7.35 -18.78 -3.09
N ASP A 113 -6.95 -19.57 -4.09
CA ASP A 113 -5.79 -19.29 -4.94
C ASP A 113 -5.88 -17.97 -5.73
N ILE A 114 -7.09 -17.43 -5.95
CA ILE A 114 -7.30 -16.16 -6.66
C ILE A 114 -6.82 -14.97 -5.81
N MET A 115 -6.58 -15.16 -4.51
CA MET A 115 -6.08 -14.12 -3.62
C MET A 115 -4.75 -13.51 -4.10
N ILE A 116 -3.93 -14.26 -4.84
CA ILE A 116 -2.68 -13.73 -5.43
C ILE A 116 -2.93 -12.53 -6.36
N GLN A 117 -4.08 -12.48 -7.05
CA GLN A 117 -4.44 -11.38 -7.94
C GLN A 117 -4.78 -10.11 -7.17
N VAL A 118 -5.17 -10.21 -5.90
CA VAL A 118 -5.54 -9.05 -5.08
C VAL A 118 -4.32 -8.13 -4.89
N GLN A 119 -3.15 -8.70 -4.59
CA GLN A 119 -1.91 -7.90 -4.48
C GLN A 119 -1.56 -7.23 -5.81
N GLU A 120 -1.68 -7.95 -6.94
CA GLU A 120 -1.37 -7.39 -8.27
C GLU A 120 -2.29 -6.21 -8.62
N VAL A 121 -3.57 -6.29 -8.27
CA VAL A 121 -4.53 -5.20 -8.48
C VAL A 121 -4.20 -4.01 -7.59
N ILE A 122 -3.81 -4.23 -6.33
CA ILE A 122 -3.37 -3.17 -5.42
C ILE A 122 -2.12 -2.49 -5.98
N ASP A 123 -1.08 -3.26 -6.32
CA ASP A 123 0.19 -2.73 -6.80
C ASP A 123 0.03 -1.93 -8.09
N ARG A 124 -0.72 -2.46 -9.06
CA ARG A 124 -0.99 -1.77 -10.33
C ARG A 124 -1.75 -0.47 -10.08
N THR A 125 -2.85 -0.53 -9.31
CA THR A 125 -3.70 0.63 -9.06
C THR A 125 -2.95 1.71 -8.27
N CYS A 126 -2.17 1.33 -7.27
CA CYS A 126 -1.38 2.26 -6.46
C CYS A 126 -0.17 2.82 -7.21
N LYS A 127 0.41 2.08 -8.15
CA LYS A 127 1.41 2.63 -9.07
C LYS A 127 0.81 3.74 -9.94
N ASP A 128 -0.34 3.49 -10.56
CA ASP A 128 -1.01 4.46 -11.44
C ASP A 128 -1.46 5.72 -10.68
N LEU A 129 -1.85 5.54 -9.41
CA LEU A 129 -2.28 6.62 -8.51
C LEU A 129 -1.16 7.11 -7.59
N LYS A 130 0.11 6.91 -7.99
CA LYS A 130 1.31 7.49 -7.37
C LYS A 130 1.44 7.22 -5.86
N GLY A 131 0.98 6.07 -5.39
CA GLY A 131 1.10 5.65 -3.99
C GLY A 131 0.31 6.51 -3.00
N ASN A 132 -0.73 7.23 -3.44
CA ASN A 132 -1.66 7.92 -2.54
C ASN A 132 -2.74 6.95 -2.06
N TYR A 133 -2.61 6.45 -0.84
CA TYR A 133 -3.50 5.41 -0.31
C TYR A 133 -4.94 5.85 -0.17
N THR A 134 -5.19 7.15 0.08
CA THR A 134 -6.57 7.66 0.21
C THR A 134 -7.39 7.51 -1.07
N VAL A 135 -6.71 7.36 -2.20
CA VAL A 135 -7.33 7.20 -3.52
C VAL A 135 -7.12 5.78 -4.06
N CYS A 136 -5.90 5.24 -3.91
CA CYS A 136 -5.54 4.00 -4.58
C CYS A 136 -6.10 2.75 -3.91
N LEU A 137 -6.14 2.66 -2.57
CA LEU A 137 -6.70 1.50 -1.89
C LEU A 137 -8.20 1.35 -2.17
N PRO A 138 -9.05 2.40 -2.06
CA PRO A 138 -10.45 2.28 -2.44
C PRO A 138 -10.66 1.90 -3.91
N ALA A 139 -9.83 2.43 -4.83
CA ALA A 139 -9.91 2.09 -6.24
C ALA A 139 -9.54 0.62 -6.49
N ALA A 140 -8.46 0.14 -5.87
CA ALA A 140 -8.04 -1.24 -5.96
C ALA A 140 -9.12 -2.19 -5.44
N MET A 141 -9.71 -1.89 -4.27
CA MET A 141 -10.78 -2.69 -3.68
C MET A 141 -12.04 -2.76 -4.54
N ARG A 142 -12.41 -1.68 -5.24
CA ARG A 142 -13.52 -1.72 -6.22
C ARG A 142 -13.18 -2.62 -7.41
N ASN A 143 -11.95 -2.57 -7.90
CA ASN A 143 -11.49 -3.43 -9.00
C ASN A 143 -11.48 -4.90 -8.58
N VAL A 144 -11.03 -5.20 -7.36
CA VAL A 144 -11.08 -6.53 -6.76
C VAL A 144 -12.53 -6.99 -6.67
N ALA A 145 -13.43 -6.20 -6.08
CA ALA A 145 -14.85 -6.54 -5.98
C ALA A 145 -15.47 -6.87 -7.35
N SER A 146 -15.18 -6.07 -8.38
CA SER A 146 -15.68 -6.32 -9.73
C SER A 146 -15.20 -7.65 -10.31
N GLN A 147 -13.93 -8.01 -10.08
CA GLN A 147 -13.36 -9.28 -10.54
C GLN A 147 -13.92 -10.47 -9.74
N MET A 148 -14.06 -10.31 -8.43
CA MET A 148 -14.60 -11.35 -7.55
C MET A 148 -16.02 -11.78 -7.96
N ILE A 149 -16.85 -10.86 -8.45
CA ILE A 149 -18.23 -11.19 -8.86
C ILE A 149 -18.25 -12.33 -9.90
N SER A 150 -17.31 -12.36 -10.85
CA SER A 150 -17.25 -13.43 -11.85
C SER A 150 -16.77 -14.77 -11.30
N TYR A 151 -16.02 -14.78 -10.20
CA TYR A 151 -15.43 -16.00 -9.63
C TYR A 151 -16.30 -16.64 -8.56
N VAL A 152 -16.86 -15.84 -7.66
CA VAL A 152 -17.53 -16.34 -6.44
C VAL A 152 -18.99 -15.91 -6.34
N GLY A 153 -19.45 -15.08 -7.29
CA GLY A 153 -20.82 -14.60 -7.36
C GLY A 153 -21.09 -13.38 -6.48
N ARG A 154 -22.03 -12.54 -6.95
CA ARG A 154 -22.37 -11.24 -6.36
C ARG A 154 -22.67 -11.29 -4.86
N ASN A 155 -23.41 -12.30 -4.40
CA ASN A 155 -23.83 -12.39 -2.99
C ASN A 155 -22.64 -12.66 -2.06
N LYS A 156 -21.74 -13.57 -2.43
CA LYS A 156 -20.54 -13.87 -1.63
C LYS A 156 -19.58 -12.69 -1.62
N THR A 157 -19.38 -12.04 -2.77
CA THR A 157 -18.58 -10.80 -2.85
C THR A 157 -19.16 -9.73 -1.93
N LYS A 158 -20.47 -9.47 -1.99
CA LYS A 158 -21.13 -8.48 -1.14
C LYS A 158 -20.90 -8.77 0.34
N ILE A 159 -21.12 -10.01 0.79
CA ILE A 159 -20.94 -10.38 2.21
C ILE A 159 -19.50 -10.13 2.67
N ALA A 160 -18.50 -10.53 1.89
CA ALA A 160 -17.09 -10.34 2.25
C ALA A 160 -16.72 -8.85 2.37
N PHE A 161 -17.16 -8.02 1.41
CA PHE A 161 -16.92 -6.58 1.46
C PHE A 161 -17.72 -5.85 2.55
N ASP A 162 -18.94 -6.30 2.86
CA ASP A 162 -19.73 -5.73 3.96
C ASP A 162 -19.01 -5.92 5.30
N ARG A 163 -18.38 -7.08 5.53
CA ARG A 163 -17.58 -7.35 6.75
C ARG A 163 -16.33 -6.48 6.83
N LEU A 164 -15.67 -6.24 5.69
CA LEU A 164 -14.54 -5.31 5.62
C LEU A 164 -14.98 -3.88 5.95
N LEU A 165 -16.10 -3.43 5.40
CA LEU A 165 -16.67 -2.10 5.68
C LEU A 165 -17.10 -1.95 7.14
N GLU A 166 -17.71 -2.98 7.72
CA GLU A 166 -18.08 -3.01 9.13
C GLU A 166 -16.85 -2.86 10.02
N TRP A 167 -15.80 -3.63 9.77
CA TRP A 167 -14.53 -3.51 10.49
C TRP A 167 -13.90 -2.12 10.31
N GLU A 168 -13.85 -1.60 9.07
CA GLU A 168 -13.28 -0.28 8.75
C GLU A 168 -14.02 0.85 9.50
N SER A 169 -15.34 0.71 9.71
CA SER A 169 -16.14 1.68 10.46
C SER A 169 -15.66 1.88 11.91
N GLY A 170 -15.00 0.88 12.49
CA GLY A 170 -14.35 0.95 13.81
C GLY A 170 -12.98 1.63 13.79
N GLN A 171 -12.36 1.80 12.62
CA GLN A 171 -10.99 2.30 12.46
C GLN A 171 -10.89 3.80 12.17
N LYS A 172 -11.87 4.60 12.61
CA LYS A 172 -11.99 6.04 12.30
C LYS A 172 -10.71 6.83 12.54
N ALA A 173 -10.02 6.59 13.65
CA ALA A 173 -8.80 7.32 13.99
C ALA A 173 -7.65 7.04 13.01
N GLY A 174 -7.46 5.77 12.62
CA GLY A 174 -6.43 5.39 11.66
C GLY A 174 -6.70 5.93 10.25
N ILE A 175 -7.97 5.88 9.82
CA ILE A 175 -8.41 6.48 8.54
C ILE A 175 -8.16 7.98 8.53
N GLU A 176 -8.46 8.67 9.62
CA GLU A 176 -8.25 10.11 9.74
C GLU A 176 -6.76 10.48 9.74
N GLN A 177 -5.91 9.70 10.42
CA GLN A 177 -4.46 9.89 10.36
C GLN A 177 -3.93 9.70 8.94
N MET A 178 -4.40 8.66 8.23
CA MET A 178 -4.06 8.44 6.83
C MET A 178 -4.48 9.63 5.95
N ARG A 179 -5.71 10.13 6.10
CA ARG A 179 -6.18 11.30 5.35
C ARG A 179 -5.34 12.55 5.63
N LYS A 180 -5.01 12.82 6.89
CA LYS A 180 -4.14 13.94 7.27
C LYS A 180 -2.75 13.83 6.67
N PHE A 181 -2.21 12.62 6.55
CA PHE A 181 -0.95 12.43 5.85
C PHE A 181 -1.08 12.71 4.35
N PHE A 182 -2.17 12.34 3.67
CA PHE A 182 -2.25 12.56 2.22
C PHE A 182 -2.85 13.92 1.79
N ALA A 183 -3.25 14.78 2.73
CA ALA A 183 -3.62 16.18 2.51
C ALA A 183 -2.40 17.13 2.45
#